data_AF-A0AAN6JUP1-F1
#
_entry.id   AF-A0AAN6JUP1-F1
#
_cell.length_a   1.000
_cell.length_b   1.000
_cell.length_c   1.000
_cell.angle_alpha   90.00
_cell.angle_beta   90.00
_cell.angle_gamma   90.00
#
_symmetry.space_group_name_H-M   'P 1'
#
loop_
_entity.id
_entity.type
_entity.pdbx_description
1 polymer ?
#
loop_
_entity_poly.entity_id
_entity_poly.type
_entity_poly.pdbx_seq_one_letter_code
_entity_poly.pdbx_strand_id
1 'polypeptide(L)'
;MVAALTALSAALLAAVVHANPPGYGGSSGPTIKVDTNCKYQEYDGTGVSEAFQRGLVIHELNAASQNLVLDFLFTTKGAGMTILRN
;
A
#
# COMPACT_ATOMS: atom_id res chain seq x y z
N MET A 1 -24.21 49.63 -17.83
CA MET A 1 -22.98 48.83 -18.06
C MET A 1 -22.36 48.21 -16.80
N VAL A 2 -22.75 48.61 -15.58
CA VAL A 2 -22.18 48.03 -14.34
C VAL A 2 -22.87 46.72 -13.91
N ALA A 3 -24.19 46.59 -14.11
CA ALA A 3 -24.95 45.39 -13.72
C ALA A 3 -24.64 44.14 -14.56
N ALA A 4 -24.21 44.32 -15.82
CA ALA A 4 -23.81 43.21 -16.68
C ALA A 4 -22.44 42.64 -16.30
N LEU A 5 -21.57 43.47 -15.72
CA LEU A 5 -20.21 43.08 -15.31
C LEU A 5 -20.22 42.34 -13.96
N THR A 6 -21.16 42.67 -13.06
CA THR A 6 -21.32 41.98 -11.78
C THR A 6 -21.96 40.59 -11.92
N ALA A 7 -22.87 40.39 -12.88
CA ALA A 7 -23.46 39.08 -13.16
C ALA A 7 -22.43 38.07 -13.70
N LEU A 8 -21.44 38.54 -14.47
CA LEU A 8 -20.41 37.67 -15.05
C LEU A 8 -19.40 37.17 -14.00
N SER A 9 -19.11 37.96 -12.97
CA SER A 9 -18.20 37.58 -11.88
C SER A 9 -18.77 36.50 -10.94
N ALA A 10 -20.09 36.46 -10.73
CA ALA A 10 -20.71 35.43 -9.91
C ALA A 10 -20.74 34.06 -10.62
N ALA A 11 -20.89 34.05 -11.94
CA ALA A 11 -20.86 32.84 -12.75
C ALA A 11 -19.46 32.21 -12.86
N LEU A 12 -18.40 33.03 -12.90
CA LEU A 12 -17.02 32.52 -12.92
C LEU A 12 -16.60 31.90 -11.58
N LEU A 13 -17.10 32.40 -10.45
CA LEU A 13 -16.74 31.85 -9.13
C LEU A 13 -17.45 30.50 -8.85
N ALA A 14 -18.62 30.27 -9.44
CA ALA A 14 -19.29 28.97 -9.40
C ALA A 14 -18.69 27.94 -10.37
N ALA A 15 -17.90 28.42 -11.35
CA ALA A 15 -17.24 27.59 -12.37
C ALA A 15 -15.79 27.22 -12.00
N VAL A 16 -15.27 27.63 -10.83
CA VAL A 16 -14.09 27.00 -10.21
C VAL A 16 -14.52 25.63 -9.72
N VAL A 17 -14.56 24.72 -10.69
CA VAL A 17 -14.29 23.29 -10.61
C VAL A 17 -13.96 22.86 -9.18
N HIS A 18 -15.00 22.49 -8.43
CA HIS A 18 -14.84 21.40 -7.49
C HIS A 18 -14.47 20.21 -8.37
N ALA A 19 -13.19 19.88 -8.42
CA ALA A 19 -12.76 18.53 -8.75
C ALA A 19 -13.36 17.65 -7.65
N ASN A 20 -14.60 17.22 -7.83
CA ASN A 20 -15.18 16.13 -7.09
C ASN A 20 -14.71 14.89 -7.87
N PRO A 21 -13.55 14.28 -7.53
CA PRO A 21 -13.27 12.96 -8.07
C PRO A 21 -14.51 12.12 -7.77
N PRO A 22 -15.00 11.29 -8.71
CA PRO A 22 -16.12 10.42 -8.42
C PRO A 22 -15.79 9.69 -7.11
N GLY A 23 -16.59 9.96 -6.07
CA GLY A 23 -16.43 9.28 -4.80
C GLY A 23 -16.56 7.79 -5.11
N TYR A 24 -15.47 7.04 -4.93
CA TYR A 24 -15.51 5.58 -4.95
C TYR A 24 -16.29 5.13 -3.70
N GLY A 25 -17.61 5.31 -3.73
CA GLY A 25 -18.47 5.11 -2.58
C GLY A 25 -19.69 6.03 -2.64
N GLY A 26 -20.78 5.54 -3.22
CA GLY A 26 -22.09 5.86 -2.65
C GLY A 26 -22.15 5.36 -1.20
N SER A 27 -23.24 5.67 -0.48
CA SER A 27 -23.46 5.27 0.93
C SER A 27 -23.19 3.78 1.23
N SER A 28 -23.14 2.92 0.20
CA SER A 28 -22.55 1.59 0.28
C SER A 28 -21.50 1.37 -0.83
N GLY A 29 -20.22 1.32 -0.45
CA GLY A 29 -19.18 0.77 -1.33
C GLY A 29 -19.43 -0.71 -1.67
N PRO A 30 -18.68 -1.29 -2.62
CA PRO A 30 -18.82 -2.71 -2.95
C PRO A 30 -18.58 -3.60 -1.73
N THR A 31 -19.46 -4.58 -1.51
CA THR A 31 -19.34 -5.56 -0.42
C THR A 31 -18.58 -6.79 -0.90
N ILE A 32 -17.47 -7.12 -0.24
CA ILE A 32 -16.72 -8.37 -0.47
C ILE A 32 -17.36 -9.47 0.37
N LYS A 33 -17.79 -10.56 -0.26
CA LYS A 33 -18.27 -11.76 0.44
C LYS A 33 -17.14 -12.79 0.53
N VAL A 34 -16.86 -13.27 1.74
CA VAL A 34 -15.87 -14.32 2.01
C VAL A 34 -16.60 -15.56 2.51
N ASP A 35 -16.44 -16.69 1.82
CA ASP A 35 -16.94 -17.99 2.28
C ASP A 35 -15.79 -18.82 2.87
N THR A 36 -15.83 -19.03 4.18
CA THR A 36 -14.78 -19.76 4.90
C THR A 36 -14.90 -21.28 4.78
N ASN A 37 -16.00 -21.81 4.21
CA ASN A 37 -16.20 -23.23 3.95
C ASN A 37 -15.61 -23.67 2.60
N CYS A 38 -15.44 -22.75 1.65
CA CYS A 38 -14.76 -23.00 0.38
C CYS A 38 -13.23 -22.98 0.59
N LYS A 39 -12.53 -24.05 0.20
CA LYS A 39 -11.07 -24.20 0.35
C LYS A 39 -10.40 -24.37 -1.01
N TYR A 40 -9.23 -23.76 -1.17
CA TYR A 40 -8.35 -23.92 -2.35
C TYR A 40 -7.01 -24.51 -1.90
N GLN A 41 -5.90 -24.13 -2.54
CA GLN A 41 -4.56 -24.56 -2.17
C GLN A 41 -4.14 -24.04 -0.79
N GLU A 42 -3.30 -24.81 -0.11
CA GLU A 42 -2.57 -24.35 1.05
C GLU A 42 -1.50 -23.34 0.62
N TYR A 43 -1.16 -22.44 1.54
CA TYR A 43 -0.18 -21.40 1.32
C TYR A 43 1.03 -21.66 2.22
N ASP A 44 2.16 -21.99 1.60
CA ASP A 44 3.38 -22.37 2.31
C ASP A 44 4.14 -21.16 2.89
N GLY A 45 4.03 -20.00 2.25
CA GLY A 45 4.72 -18.80 2.71
C GLY A 45 5.09 -17.79 1.64
N THR A 46 5.67 -16.69 2.09
CA THR A 46 6.33 -15.67 1.26
C THR A 46 7.76 -15.53 1.73
N GLY A 47 8.64 -15.21 0.79
CA GLY A 47 10.06 -15.13 1.04
C GLY A 47 10.80 -14.24 0.08
N VAL A 48 12.12 -14.21 0.26
CA VAL A 48 13.07 -13.50 -0.59
C VAL A 48 14.19 -14.42 -1.03
N SER A 49 14.86 -14.04 -2.12
CA SER A 49 16.12 -14.67 -2.52
C SER A 49 17.30 -13.88 -1.95
N GLU A 50 18.25 -14.56 -1.34
CA GLU A 50 19.55 -13.99 -0.96
C GLU A 50 20.58 -14.06 -2.10
N ALA A 51 20.12 -13.79 -3.33
CA ALA A 51 20.93 -13.82 -4.53
C ALA A 51 22.03 -12.74 -4.53
N PHE A 52 23.05 -12.94 -5.37
CA PHE A 52 24.12 -11.97 -5.60
C PHE A 52 24.79 -11.50 -4.31
N GLN A 53 25.20 -12.45 -3.47
CA GLN A 53 25.94 -12.19 -2.24
C GLN A 53 25.17 -11.38 -1.19
N ARG A 54 23.82 -11.35 -1.24
CA ARG A 54 23.01 -10.62 -0.25
C ARG A 54 23.29 -11.09 1.18
N GLY A 55 23.47 -12.40 1.37
CA GLY A 55 23.87 -12.97 2.65
C GLY A 55 25.22 -12.45 3.16
N LEU A 56 26.21 -12.24 2.28
CA LEU A 56 27.50 -11.66 2.67
C LEU A 56 27.35 -10.22 3.14
N VAL A 57 26.55 -9.41 2.44
CA VAL A 57 26.28 -8.03 2.84
C VAL A 57 25.65 -7.97 4.25
N ILE A 58 24.71 -8.87 4.55
CA ILE A 58 24.09 -8.96 5.88
C ILE A 58 25.10 -9.46 6.93
N HIS A 59 25.97 -10.40 6.55
CA HIS A 59 27.00 -10.96 7.42
C HIS A 59 28.08 -9.94 7.81
N GLU A 60 28.44 -9.02 6.91
CA GLU A 60 29.46 -7.99 7.16
C GLU A 60 28.96 -6.81 8.01
N LEU A 61 27.67 -6.77 8.34
CA LEU A 61 27.13 -5.76 9.25
C LEU A 61 27.64 -5.96 10.68
N ASN A 62 27.66 -4.87 11.46
CA ASN A 62 27.80 -5.01 12.91
C ASN A 62 26.58 -5.76 13.50
N ALA A 63 26.75 -6.34 14.68
CA ALA A 63 25.73 -7.19 15.31
C ALA A 63 24.36 -6.50 15.48
N ALA A 64 24.33 -5.20 15.79
CA ALA A 64 23.08 -4.47 15.95
C ALA A 64 22.33 -4.33 14.61
N SER A 65 23.04 -3.97 13.54
CA SER A 65 22.46 -3.84 12.20
C SER A 65 22.08 -5.18 11.59
N GLN A 66 22.86 -6.23 11.82
CA GLN A 66 22.52 -7.58 11.39
C GLN A 66 21.21 -8.05 12.05
N ASN A 67 21.11 -7.92 13.38
CA ASN A 67 19.88 -8.27 14.11
C ASN A 67 18.68 -7.45 13.63
N LEU A 68 18.86 -6.16 13.35
CA LEU A 68 17.79 -5.31 12.86
C LEU A 68 17.25 -5.80 11.50
N VAL A 69 18.13 -6.13 10.57
CA VAL A 69 17.71 -6.65 9.25
C VAL A 69 17.00 -7.99 9.40
N LEU A 70 17.54 -8.91 10.20
CA LEU A 70 16.91 -10.22 10.42
C LEU A 70 15.57 -10.11 11.14
N ASP A 71 15.44 -9.21 12.11
CA ASP A 71 14.17 -8.89 12.78
C ASP A 71 13.14 -8.39 11.75
N PHE A 72 13.54 -7.50 10.85
CA PHE A 72 12.66 -6.99 9.80
C PHE A 72 12.26 -8.01 8.75
N LEU A 73 13.11 -8.98 8.43
CA LEU A 73 12.82 -9.96 7.39
C LEU A 73 12.00 -11.14 7.94
N PHE A 74 12.38 -11.71 9.08
CA PHE A 74 11.95 -13.06 9.47
C PHE A 74 11.17 -13.14 10.79
N THR A 75 10.99 -12.04 11.50
CA THR A 75 10.26 -12.04 12.78
C THR A 75 8.94 -11.27 12.68
N THR A 76 8.12 -11.37 13.73
CA THR A 76 6.87 -10.61 13.86
C THR A 76 7.08 -9.11 14.08
N LYS A 77 8.32 -8.66 14.32
CA LYS A 77 8.68 -7.23 14.32
C LYS A 77 8.72 -6.65 12.90
N GLY A 78 8.72 -7.49 11.87
CA GLY A 78 8.78 -7.10 10.47
C GLY A 78 7.87 -7.94 9.57
N ALA A 79 8.37 -8.32 8.40
CA ALA A 79 7.60 -8.98 7.35
C ALA A 79 7.22 -10.44 7.68
N GLY A 80 7.82 -11.05 8.70
CA GLY A 80 7.52 -12.43 9.11
C GLY A 80 7.66 -13.45 7.98
N MET A 81 8.64 -13.26 7.08
CA MET A 81 8.85 -14.18 5.96
C MET A 81 9.23 -15.56 6.46
N THR A 82 8.71 -16.58 5.78
CA THR A 82 8.89 -17.99 6.17
C THR A 82 9.69 -18.77 5.14
N ILE A 83 9.98 -18.17 3.99
CA ILE A 83 10.75 -18.79 2.91
C ILE A 83 12.03 -17.96 2.67
N LEU A 84 13.15 -18.65 2.53
CA LEU A 84 14.41 -18.10 2.07
C LEU A 84 14.92 -18.96 0.92
N ARG A 85 15.25 -18.34 -0.22
CA ARG A 85 15.84 -19.02 -1.38
C ARG A 85 17.28 -18.55 -1.57
N ASN A 86 18.21 -19.47 -1.75
CA ASN A 86 19.61 -19.18 -2.07
C ASN A 86 19.98 -19.89 -3.38
#